data_AF-A0A7S2WCI4-F1
#
_entry.id   AF-A0A7S2WCI4-F1
#
_cell.length_a   1.000
_cell.length_b   1.000
_cell.length_c   1.000
_cell.angle_alpha   90.00
_cell.angle_beta   90.00
_cell.angle_gamma   90.00
#
_symmetry.space_group_name_H-M   'P 1'
#
loop_
_entity.id
_entity.type
_entity.pdbx_description
1 polymer ?
#
loop_
_entity_poly.entity_id
_entity_poly.type
_entity_poly.pdbx_seq_one_letter_code
_entity_poly.pdbx_strand_id
1 'polypeptide(L)'
;SGNWATRATGAVEDMAAPGVVDDHSFIRSRRTEHRVRAENLAFDLDVWYPPLRNHTYETHFLPLTLAEARAVIEFHDCTWRRAISSGALSFESVVALDALQQRIQVLLESHPDTFHFGAFLRLCGRSPKDGEPLNRQTPLSMYRQQLHAMTPAEVHACKSPGNARLVAIGRATPGWLRLTSSAEAMNLLLTSERVYADMVDWLRFGEPEQLAFRAFDPEMCQELEFRVFVSKNQVTAICQYDHYTYYPRLNNMKGQVQERILQAWQCVHDLVGEESYVVDFFYSPTKDKATLIELSPFLEVAGQ
;
A
#
# COMPACT_ATOMS: atom_id res chain seq x y z
N SER A 1 37.82 11.56 -76.71
CA SER A 1 37.16 10.61 -77.63
C SER A 1 35.74 10.37 -77.15
N GLY A 2 34.77 10.43 -78.07
CA GLY A 2 33.30 10.14 -78.02
C GLY A 2 32.60 9.93 -76.66
N ASN A 3 31.60 10.67 -76.16
CA ASN A 3 30.36 11.29 -76.67
C ASN A 3 29.08 10.39 -76.55
N TRP A 4 27.95 11.00 -76.09
CA TRP A 4 26.50 10.59 -76.08
C TRP A 4 25.98 9.63 -74.97
N ALA A 5 25.12 10.07 -74.02
CA ALA A 5 23.62 10.19 -74.04
C ALA A 5 22.90 8.82 -74.10
N THR A 6 21.86 8.43 -73.33
CA THR A 6 20.57 9.08 -72.98
C THR A 6 19.71 8.14 -72.08
N ARG A 7 18.84 8.68 -71.18
CA ARG A 7 17.44 8.28 -70.75
C ARG A 7 17.12 6.82 -70.31
N ALA A 8 16.15 6.46 -69.45
CA ALA A 8 15.13 7.11 -68.60
C ALA A 8 14.40 6.03 -67.74
N THR A 9 13.55 6.48 -66.79
CA THR A 9 12.43 5.77 -66.09
C THR A 9 12.81 4.70 -65.05
N GLY A 10 12.19 4.56 -63.88
CA GLY A 10 11.02 5.20 -63.27
C GLY A 10 10.93 4.82 -61.78
N ALA A 11 10.20 5.63 -61.03
CA ALA A 11 9.99 5.53 -59.59
C ALA A 11 8.94 4.47 -59.22
N VAL A 12 9.17 3.76 -58.11
CA VAL A 12 8.15 3.35 -57.14
C VAL A 12 8.79 3.48 -55.76
N GLU A 13 8.48 4.57 -55.06
CA GLU A 13 8.77 4.74 -53.64
C GLU A 13 7.71 3.98 -52.85
N ASP A 14 8.10 2.88 -52.21
CA ASP A 14 7.29 2.27 -51.15
C ASP A 14 7.42 3.12 -49.88
N MET A 15 6.36 3.87 -49.57
CA MET A 15 6.18 4.51 -48.27
C MET A 15 5.93 3.44 -47.21
N ALA A 16 7.00 3.00 -46.55
CA ALA A 16 6.90 2.28 -45.29
C ALA A 16 6.37 3.24 -44.21
N ALA A 17 5.27 2.85 -43.58
CA ALA A 17 4.70 3.52 -42.43
C ALA A 17 5.74 3.66 -41.29
N PRO A 18 5.72 4.75 -40.51
CA PRO A 18 6.62 4.91 -39.38
C PRO A 18 6.37 3.79 -38.37
N GLY A 19 7.40 2.98 -38.15
CA GLY A 19 7.39 1.92 -37.16
C GLY A 19 7.09 2.48 -35.78
N VAL A 20 6.02 1.96 -35.17
CA VAL A 20 5.81 2.06 -33.73
C VAL A 20 7.01 1.39 -33.08
N VAL A 21 7.91 2.21 -32.52
CA VAL A 21 9.04 1.72 -31.73
C VAL A 21 8.45 1.13 -30.47
N ASP A 22 8.37 -0.19 -30.47
CA ASP A 22 7.92 -1.01 -29.35
C ASP A 22 9.01 -0.94 -28.26
N ASP A 23 8.92 0.08 -27.40
CA ASP A 23 9.83 0.29 -26.27
C ASP A 23 9.53 -0.68 -25.12
N HIS A 24 9.54 -1.97 -25.43
CA HIS A 24 9.47 -3.07 -24.47
C HIS A 24 10.86 -3.53 -24.01
N SER A 25 11.92 -2.88 -24.47
CA SER A 25 13.30 -3.26 -24.14
C SER A 25 13.75 -2.79 -22.75
N PHE A 26 13.13 -1.74 -22.21
CA PHE A 26 13.47 -1.22 -20.87
C PHE A 26 12.83 -2.02 -19.71
N ILE A 27 11.79 -2.82 -19.98
CA ILE A 27 11.05 -3.60 -18.98
C ILE A 27 11.69 -4.98 -18.72
N ARG A 28 12.58 -5.47 -19.59
CA ARG A 28 13.13 -6.84 -19.51
C ARG A 28 14.26 -7.06 -18.50
N SER A 29 14.84 -6.01 -17.90
CA SER A 29 15.97 -6.17 -16.95
C SER A 29 15.59 -6.05 -15.47
N ARG A 30 14.37 -5.61 -15.14
CA ARG A 30 13.82 -5.81 -13.80
C ARG A 30 13.16 -7.17 -13.78
N ARG A 31 13.57 -8.06 -12.88
CA ARG A 31 12.69 -9.13 -12.41
C ARG A 31 11.42 -8.41 -11.95
N THR A 32 10.40 -8.37 -12.79
CA THR A 32 9.22 -7.55 -12.50
C THR A 32 8.62 -8.09 -11.21
N GLU A 33 8.30 -7.20 -10.26
CA GLU A 33 7.59 -7.53 -9.01
C GLU A 33 6.41 -8.48 -9.26
N HIS A 34 5.84 -8.42 -10.46
CA HIS A 34 4.75 -9.27 -10.95
C HIS A 34 5.03 -10.77 -11.02
N ARG A 35 6.26 -11.23 -11.34
CA ARG A 35 6.56 -12.68 -11.25
C ARG A 35 6.65 -13.14 -9.79
N VAL A 36 6.92 -12.19 -8.89
CA VAL A 36 7.03 -12.40 -7.44
C VAL A 36 5.65 -12.54 -6.79
N ARG A 37 4.56 -12.02 -7.40
CA ARG A 37 3.22 -12.08 -6.78
C ARG A 37 2.69 -13.50 -6.59
N ALA A 38 2.82 -14.37 -7.60
CA ALA A 38 2.44 -15.79 -7.45
C ALA A 38 3.30 -16.52 -6.39
N GLU A 39 4.58 -16.14 -6.28
CA GLU A 39 5.51 -16.64 -5.25
C GLU A 39 5.21 -16.04 -3.85
N ASN A 40 4.40 -14.97 -3.79
CA ASN A 40 4.05 -14.25 -2.57
C ASN A 40 2.62 -14.50 -2.09
N LEU A 41 1.82 -15.33 -2.77
CA LEU A 41 0.41 -15.56 -2.42
C LEU A 41 0.22 -16.00 -0.96
N ALA A 42 1.17 -16.76 -0.40
CA ALA A 42 1.15 -17.15 1.02
C ALA A 42 1.18 -15.95 1.99
N PHE A 43 1.63 -14.78 1.53
CA PHE A 43 1.77 -13.54 2.28
C PHE A 43 0.67 -12.51 1.97
N ASP A 44 -0.25 -12.83 1.06
CA ASP A 44 -1.44 -12.00 0.83
C ASP A 44 -2.38 -12.10 2.05
N LEU A 45 -2.96 -10.95 2.42
CA LEU A 45 -3.72 -10.81 3.67
C LEU A 45 -4.84 -11.83 3.81
N ASP A 46 -5.56 -12.13 2.75
CA ASP A 46 -6.66 -13.09 2.75
C ASP A 46 -6.24 -14.55 2.91
N VAL A 47 -4.97 -14.86 2.61
CA VAL A 47 -4.39 -16.19 2.82
C VAL A 47 -3.95 -16.36 4.27
N TRP A 48 -3.23 -15.39 4.83
CA TRP A 48 -2.71 -15.54 6.20
C TRP A 48 -3.66 -15.05 7.29
N TYR A 49 -4.66 -14.21 6.97
CA TYR A 49 -5.61 -13.72 7.98
C TYR A 49 -6.42 -14.83 8.67
N PRO A 50 -7.01 -15.82 7.97
CA PRO A 50 -7.82 -16.84 8.62
C PRO A 50 -7.14 -17.57 9.80
N PRO A 51 -5.90 -18.10 9.67
CA PRO A 51 -5.21 -18.71 10.81
C PRO A 51 -4.74 -17.70 11.86
N LEU A 52 -4.48 -16.44 11.48
CA LEU A 52 -3.89 -15.42 12.35
C LEU A 52 -4.88 -14.39 12.90
N ARG A 53 -6.19 -14.53 12.64
CA ARG A 53 -7.22 -13.53 12.97
C ARG A 53 -7.25 -13.09 14.44
N ASN A 54 -6.83 -13.96 15.37
CA ASN A 54 -6.79 -13.66 16.82
C ASN A 54 -5.54 -12.85 17.24
N HIS A 55 -4.58 -12.70 16.33
CA HIS A 55 -3.29 -12.03 16.57
C HIS A 55 -3.14 -10.72 15.81
N THR A 56 -4.13 -10.37 14.98
CA THR A 56 -4.17 -9.16 14.16
C THR A 56 -5.49 -8.40 14.39
N TYR A 57 -5.68 -7.29 13.67
CA TYR A 57 -6.94 -6.54 13.70
C TYR A 57 -8.04 -7.26 12.94
N GLU A 58 -9.25 -7.21 13.47
CA GLU A 58 -10.44 -7.72 12.80
C GLU A 58 -10.56 -7.10 11.40
N THR A 59 -10.79 -7.96 10.41
CA THR A 59 -10.77 -7.61 8.99
C THR A 59 -11.97 -8.20 8.28
N HIS A 60 -12.61 -7.38 7.45
CA HIS A 60 -13.71 -7.75 6.58
C HIS A 60 -13.31 -7.56 5.12
N PHE A 61 -13.61 -8.55 4.28
CA PHE A 61 -13.20 -8.57 2.88
C PHE A 61 -14.37 -8.25 1.95
N LEU A 62 -14.10 -7.46 0.92
CA LEU A 62 -15.03 -7.12 -0.15
C LEU A 62 -14.41 -7.49 -1.50
N PRO A 63 -14.81 -8.63 -2.10
CA PRO A 63 -14.30 -9.05 -3.39
C PRO A 63 -14.54 -8.01 -4.48
N LEU A 64 -13.51 -7.68 -5.25
CA LEU A 64 -13.68 -6.81 -6.41
C LEU A 64 -14.16 -7.63 -7.61
N THR A 65 -14.76 -6.95 -8.57
CA THR A 65 -15.10 -7.47 -9.89
C THR A 65 -14.14 -6.93 -10.95
N LEU A 66 -14.04 -7.61 -12.09
CA LEU A 66 -13.24 -7.13 -13.23
C LEU A 66 -13.76 -5.79 -13.79
N ALA A 67 -15.07 -5.53 -13.68
CA ALA A 67 -15.67 -4.25 -14.09
C ALA A 67 -15.21 -3.11 -13.18
N GLU A 68 -15.20 -3.34 -11.86
CA GLU A 68 -14.71 -2.37 -10.87
C GLU A 68 -13.21 -2.10 -11.07
N ALA A 69 -12.39 -3.13 -11.30
CA ALA A 69 -10.96 -2.95 -11.58
C ALA A 69 -10.72 -2.09 -12.82
N ARG A 70 -11.45 -2.34 -13.92
CA ARG A 70 -11.37 -1.52 -15.14
C ARG A 70 -11.78 -0.08 -14.88
N ALA A 71 -12.83 0.14 -14.09
CA ALA A 71 -13.31 1.47 -13.78
C ALA A 71 -12.32 2.28 -12.92
N VAL A 72 -11.63 1.63 -11.96
CA VAL A 72 -10.55 2.24 -11.18
C VAL A 72 -9.38 2.66 -12.09
N ILE A 73 -8.96 1.78 -13.01
CA ILE A 73 -7.90 2.08 -13.99
C ILE A 73 -8.30 3.25 -14.88
N GLU A 74 -9.51 3.22 -15.45
CA GLU A 74 -10.03 4.28 -16.31
C GLU A 74 -10.08 5.63 -15.57
N PHE A 75 -10.56 5.66 -14.33
CA PHE A 75 -10.56 6.86 -13.50
C PHE A 75 -9.16 7.44 -13.33
N HIS A 76 -8.19 6.60 -13.00
CA HIS A 76 -6.81 7.03 -12.77
C HIS A 76 -6.16 7.54 -14.06
N ASP A 77 -6.37 6.86 -15.19
CA ASP A 77 -5.85 7.26 -16.49
C ASP A 77 -6.43 8.60 -16.96
N CYS A 78 -7.74 8.82 -16.77
CA CYS A 78 -8.40 10.10 -17.06
C CYS A 78 -7.87 11.24 -16.17
N THR A 79 -7.58 10.96 -14.90
CA THR A 79 -7.20 12.00 -13.93
C THR A 79 -5.73 12.38 -14.02
N TRP A 80 -4.83 11.40 -14.06
CA TRP A 80 -3.40 11.61 -13.82
C TRP A 80 -2.52 11.45 -15.05
N ARG A 81 -2.81 10.45 -15.89
CA ARG A 81 -1.96 10.18 -17.06
C ARG A 81 -2.19 11.15 -18.21
N ARG A 82 -3.18 12.05 -18.09
CA ARG A 82 -3.57 13.02 -19.13
C ARG A 82 -3.45 12.36 -20.50
N ALA A 83 -3.98 11.16 -20.68
CA ALA A 83 -4.02 10.56 -22.00
C ALA A 83 -4.74 11.59 -22.89
N ILE A 84 -3.96 12.24 -23.76
CA ILE A 84 -4.21 13.55 -24.39
C ILE A 84 -5.45 13.54 -25.31
N SER A 85 -6.23 12.46 -25.34
CA SER A 85 -7.22 12.17 -26.36
C SER A 85 -8.44 11.33 -25.95
N SER A 86 -8.59 10.86 -24.70
CA SER A 86 -9.76 10.07 -24.27
C SER A 86 -10.30 10.62 -22.95
N GLY A 87 -11.23 11.57 -22.98
CA GLY A 87 -12.64 11.22 -22.88
C GLY A 87 -13.09 11.30 -21.41
N ALA A 88 -14.31 11.75 -21.16
CA ALA A 88 -14.91 11.57 -19.84
C ALA A 88 -14.95 10.07 -19.49
N LEU A 89 -15.00 9.74 -18.20
CA LEU A 89 -15.29 8.38 -17.74
C LEU A 89 -16.48 7.79 -18.50
N SER A 90 -16.35 6.54 -18.94
CA SER A 90 -17.45 5.78 -19.52
C SER A 90 -18.62 5.67 -18.55
N PHE A 91 -19.85 5.60 -19.09
CA PHE A 91 -21.04 5.45 -18.27
C PHE A 91 -20.99 4.15 -17.46
N GLU A 92 -20.48 3.09 -18.07
CA GLU A 92 -20.27 1.78 -17.45
C GLU A 92 -19.34 1.88 -16.23
N SER A 93 -18.23 2.62 -16.35
CA SER A 93 -17.29 2.84 -15.24
C SER A 93 -17.89 3.69 -14.14
N VAL A 94 -18.68 4.72 -14.47
CA VAL A 94 -19.41 5.51 -13.46
C VAL A 94 -20.37 4.62 -12.67
N VAL A 95 -21.15 3.77 -13.35
CA VAL A 95 -22.07 2.83 -12.70
C VAL A 95 -21.32 1.82 -11.84
N ALA A 96 -20.19 1.29 -12.31
CA ALA A 96 -19.37 0.35 -11.56
C ALA A 96 -18.77 0.97 -10.28
N LEU A 97 -18.28 2.21 -10.36
CA LEU A 97 -17.73 2.92 -9.20
C LEU A 97 -18.80 3.30 -8.18
N ASP A 98 -19.99 3.72 -8.63
CA ASP A 98 -21.12 3.98 -7.74
C ASP A 98 -21.59 2.70 -7.01
N ALA A 99 -21.69 1.59 -7.75
CA ALA A 99 -22.02 0.29 -7.18
C ALA A 99 -20.96 -0.18 -6.15
N LEU A 100 -19.67 0.01 -6.44
CA LEU A 100 -18.60 -0.28 -5.50
C LEU A 100 -18.72 0.57 -4.23
N GLN A 101 -18.96 1.87 -4.37
CA GLN A 101 -19.13 2.78 -3.23
C GLN A 101 -20.30 2.35 -2.34
N GLN A 102 -21.45 1.99 -2.94
CA GLN A 102 -22.62 1.47 -2.23
C GLN A 102 -22.29 0.20 -1.44
N ARG A 103 -21.55 -0.73 -2.04
CA ARG A 103 -21.11 -1.97 -1.36
C ARG A 103 -20.17 -1.68 -0.18
N ILE A 104 -19.25 -0.72 -0.34
CA ILE A 104 -18.39 -0.28 0.77
C ILE A 104 -19.23 0.33 1.90
N GLN A 105 -20.21 1.18 1.56
CA GLN A 105 -21.10 1.77 2.55
C GLN A 105 -21.83 0.70 3.36
N VAL A 106 -22.45 -0.28 2.68
CA VAL A 106 -23.13 -1.42 3.31
C VAL A 106 -22.19 -2.21 4.21
N LEU A 107 -20.94 -2.45 3.80
CA LEU A 107 -19.95 -3.16 4.62
C LEU A 107 -19.63 -2.39 5.90
N LEU A 108 -19.39 -1.08 5.81
CA LEU A 108 -19.06 -0.25 6.98
C LEU A 108 -20.25 -0.17 7.95
N GLU A 109 -21.48 -0.02 7.44
CA GLU A 109 -22.70 0.07 8.25
C GLU A 109 -23.12 -1.26 8.90
N SER A 110 -22.77 -2.39 8.28
CA SER A 110 -23.07 -3.72 8.84
C SER A 110 -22.15 -4.15 9.97
N HIS A 111 -21.05 -3.41 10.21
CA HIS A 111 -20.05 -3.73 11.24
C HIS A 111 -19.71 -2.52 12.13
N PRO A 112 -20.70 -1.91 12.80
CA PRO A 112 -20.50 -0.68 13.57
C PRO A 112 -19.58 -0.88 14.78
N ASP A 113 -19.59 -2.07 15.40
CA ASP A 113 -18.73 -2.39 16.53
C ASP A 113 -17.25 -2.51 16.10
N THR A 114 -17.01 -3.16 14.96
CA THR A 114 -15.66 -3.32 14.38
C THR A 114 -15.07 -1.99 13.93
N PHE A 115 -15.89 -1.13 13.31
CA PHE A 115 -15.44 0.14 12.73
C PHE A 115 -15.81 1.36 13.58
N HIS A 116 -16.03 1.18 14.89
CA HIS A 116 -16.35 2.28 15.81
C HIS A 116 -15.33 3.43 15.75
N PHE A 117 -14.03 3.11 15.65
CA PHE A 117 -12.96 4.10 15.51
C PHE A 117 -12.64 4.46 14.06
N GLY A 118 -13.32 3.83 13.10
CA GLY A 118 -13.04 3.87 11.66
C GLY A 118 -12.46 2.56 11.14
N ALA A 119 -12.21 2.53 9.84
CA ALA A 119 -11.57 1.44 9.13
C ALA A 119 -10.23 1.86 8.53
N PHE A 120 -9.37 0.90 8.26
CA PHE A 120 -8.18 1.04 7.42
C PHE A 120 -8.36 0.16 6.18
N LEU A 121 -8.29 0.77 4.99
CA LEU A 121 -8.41 0.07 3.71
C LEU A 121 -7.04 -0.40 3.23
N ARG A 122 -6.98 -1.63 2.71
CA ARG A 122 -5.88 -2.12 1.87
C ARG A 122 -6.37 -3.12 0.83
N LEU A 123 -5.52 -3.41 -0.14
CA LEU A 123 -5.62 -4.61 -0.97
C LEU A 123 -4.96 -5.79 -0.25
N CYS A 124 -5.09 -7.00 -0.80
CA CYS A 124 -4.47 -8.18 -0.21
C CYS A 124 -2.94 -8.02 -0.09
N GLY A 125 -2.28 -7.58 -1.16
CA GLY A 125 -0.83 -7.46 -1.22
C GLY A 125 -0.26 -6.19 -0.58
N ARG A 126 -0.94 -5.04 -0.67
CA ARG A 126 -0.43 -3.76 -0.15
C ARG A 126 -1.49 -2.74 0.20
N SER A 127 -1.09 -1.75 1.00
CA SER A 127 -1.94 -0.63 1.42
C SER A 127 -1.76 0.59 0.50
N PRO A 128 -2.84 1.35 0.21
CA PRO A 128 -2.82 2.58 -0.60
C PRO A 128 -2.25 3.78 0.17
N LYS A 129 -1.05 3.64 0.76
CA LYS A 129 -0.42 4.67 1.61
C LYS A 129 -0.06 5.95 0.84
N ASP A 130 -0.05 5.88 -0.48
CA ASP A 130 0.19 6.96 -1.45
C ASP A 130 -1.10 7.66 -1.93
N GLY A 131 -2.27 7.12 -1.61
CA GLY A 131 -3.54 7.74 -1.98
C GLY A 131 -3.77 9.06 -1.23
N GLU A 132 -4.53 9.95 -1.86
CA GLU A 132 -4.90 11.24 -1.28
C GLU A 132 -6.11 11.10 -0.34
N PRO A 133 -6.18 11.87 0.75
CA PRO A 133 -7.38 11.95 1.56
C PRO A 133 -8.42 12.86 0.91
N LEU A 134 -9.70 12.53 1.13
CA LEU A 134 -10.84 13.28 0.58
C LEU A 134 -10.77 14.77 0.97
N ASN A 135 -10.43 15.05 2.23
CA ASN A 135 -10.14 16.40 2.68
C ASN A 135 -8.62 16.60 2.82
N ARG A 136 -8.01 17.23 1.80
CA ARG A 136 -6.58 17.54 1.76
C ARG A 136 -6.09 18.41 2.92
N GLN A 137 -6.98 19.14 3.61
CA GLN A 137 -6.62 19.96 4.76
C GLN A 137 -6.44 19.13 6.05
N THR A 138 -7.07 17.95 6.13
CA THR A 138 -7.00 17.05 7.30
C THR A 138 -5.56 16.65 7.63
N PRO A 139 -4.76 16.10 6.70
CA PRO A 139 -3.33 15.85 6.90
C PRO A 139 -2.55 17.00 7.54
N LEU A 140 -2.72 18.19 6.97
CA LEU A 140 -1.97 19.37 7.37
C LEU A 140 -2.40 19.84 8.76
N SER A 141 -3.68 19.72 9.08
CA SER A 141 -4.20 20.02 10.42
C SER A 141 -3.67 19.04 11.47
N MET A 142 -3.67 17.74 11.18
CA MET A 142 -3.15 16.70 12.07
C MET A 142 -1.64 16.86 12.29
N TYR A 143 -0.88 17.10 11.23
CA TYR A 143 0.56 17.39 11.32
C TYR A 143 0.83 18.60 12.23
N ARG A 144 0.11 19.71 12.03
CA ARG A 144 0.26 20.91 12.87
C ARG A 144 -0.09 20.61 14.32
N GLN A 145 -1.18 19.88 14.56
CA GLN A 145 -1.58 19.47 15.91
C GLN A 145 -0.49 18.64 16.59
N GLN A 146 0.09 17.65 15.89
CA GLN A 146 1.18 16.84 16.43
C GLN A 146 2.42 17.68 16.74
N LEU A 147 2.79 18.60 15.84
CA LEU A 147 3.93 19.49 16.04
C LEU A 147 3.74 20.43 17.24
N HIS A 148 2.52 20.95 17.43
CA HIS A 148 2.17 21.80 18.58
C HIS A 148 2.08 21.04 19.90
N ALA A 149 1.72 19.75 19.86
CA ALA A 149 1.65 18.90 21.05
C ALA A 149 3.03 18.49 21.58
N MET A 150 4.09 18.62 20.77
CA MET A 150 5.45 18.29 21.21
C MET A 150 5.96 19.28 22.26
N THR A 151 6.45 18.75 23.38
CA THR A 151 7.10 19.56 24.41
C THR A 151 8.48 20.06 23.94
N PRO A 152 9.00 21.17 24.50
CA PRO A 152 10.37 21.62 24.21
C PRO A 152 11.44 20.53 24.45
N ALA A 153 11.23 19.68 25.46
CA ALA A 153 12.12 18.57 25.78
C ALA A 153 12.10 17.49 24.68
N GLU A 154 10.94 17.12 24.16
CA GLU A 154 10.82 16.17 23.05
C GLU A 154 11.43 16.71 21.76
N VAL A 155 11.19 17.98 21.43
CA VAL A 155 11.78 18.65 20.26
C VAL A 155 13.31 18.66 20.39
N HIS A 156 13.84 18.96 21.58
CA HIS A 156 15.28 18.90 21.84
C HIS A 156 15.83 17.47 21.68
N ALA A 157 15.12 16.47 22.22
CA ALA A 157 15.52 15.06 22.12
C ALA A 157 15.57 14.54 20.67
N CYS A 158 14.81 15.14 19.75
CA CYS A 158 14.85 14.83 18.32
C CYS A 158 16.16 15.23 17.63
N LYS A 159 17.07 15.94 18.32
CA LYS A 159 18.40 16.40 17.83
C LYS A 159 18.39 17.39 16.68
N SER A 160 17.32 17.46 15.88
CA SER A 160 17.14 18.45 14.82
C SER A 160 15.66 18.83 14.63
N PRO A 161 15.39 20.05 14.13
CA PRO A 161 14.04 20.44 13.74
C PRO A 161 13.46 19.56 12.62
N GLY A 162 14.31 19.07 11.71
CA GLY A 162 13.89 18.17 10.64
C GLY A 162 13.32 16.86 11.17
N ASN A 163 14.01 16.24 12.13
CA ASN A 163 13.54 15.01 12.76
C ASN A 163 12.24 15.24 13.56
N ALA A 164 12.10 16.36 14.27
CA ALA A 164 10.85 16.68 14.96
C ALA A 164 9.65 16.76 14.02
N ARG A 165 9.85 17.30 12.80
CA ARG A 165 8.81 17.32 11.75
C ARG A 165 8.48 15.91 11.26
N LEU A 166 9.47 15.06 11.05
CA LEU A 166 9.25 13.67 10.65
C LEU A 166 8.49 12.88 11.72
N VAL A 167 8.83 13.06 13.01
CA VAL A 167 8.08 12.48 14.14
C VAL A 167 6.62 12.93 14.11
N ALA A 168 6.36 14.23 13.89
CA ALA A 168 5.00 14.74 13.79
C ALA A 168 4.23 14.18 12.58
N ILE A 169 4.91 13.96 11.43
CA ILE A 169 4.34 13.29 10.26
C ILE A 169 3.98 11.83 10.62
N GLY A 170 4.92 11.05 11.16
CA GLY A 170 4.69 9.64 11.52
C GLY A 170 3.56 9.43 12.54
N ARG A 171 3.31 10.42 13.41
CA ARG A 171 2.17 10.46 14.34
C ARG A 171 0.86 10.89 13.70
N ALA A 172 0.90 11.68 12.61
CA ALA A 172 -0.28 12.16 11.90
C ALA A 172 -0.77 11.18 10.82
N THR A 173 0.15 10.46 10.16
CA THR A 173 -0.15 9.55 9.03
C THR A 173 -1.29 8.56 9.29
N PRO A 174 -1.34 7.84 10.44
CA PRO A 174 -2.43 6.90 10.70
C PRO A 174 -3.80 7.58 10.67
N GLY A 175 -3.88 8.80 11.21
CA GLY A 175 -5.13 9.55 11.30
C GLY A 175 -5.74 9.91 9.95
N TRP A 176 -4.92 10.14 8.91
CA TRP A 176 -5.45 10.45 7.57
C TRP A 176 -5.84 9.20 6.78
N LEU A 177 -5.29 8.03 7.13
CA LEU A 177 -5.62 6.74 6.47
C LEU A 177 -6.86 6.10 7.10
N ARG A 178 -7.36 6.71 8.17
CA ARG A 178 -8.60 6.33 8.86
C ARG A 178 -9.80 6.71 8.01
N LEU A 179 -10.62 5.71 7.71
CA LEU A 179 -11.84 5.85 6.94
C LEU A 179 -13.04 5.83 7.88
N THR A 180 -13.92 6.80 7.70
CA THR A 180 -15.20 6.92 8.43
C THR A 180 -16.39 6.92 7.49
N SER A 181 -16.16 6.87 6.17
CA SER A 181 -17.20 6.82 5.15
C SER A 181 -16.73 6.10 3.89
N SER A 182 -17.69 5.65 3.07
CA SER A 182 -17.40 5.09 1.74
C SER A 182 -16.76 6.11 0.80
N ALA A 183 -17.09 7.40 0.92
CA ALA A 183 -16.49 8.46 0.11
C ALA A 183 -14.98 8.62 0.37
N GLU A 184 -14.55 8.55 1.63
CA GLU A 184 -13.13 8.54 1.98
C GLU A 184 -12.42 7.31 1.44
N ALA A 185 -13.06 6.13 1.54
CA ALA A 185 -12.53 4.88 1.00
C ALA A 185 -12.33 4.96 -0.52
N MET A 186 -13.34 5.44 -1.25
CA MET A 186 -13.29 5.62 -2.70
C MET A 186 -12.21 6.62 -3.11
N ASN A 187 -12.10 7.76 -2.40
CA ASN A 187 -11.07 8.75 -2.72
C ASN A 187 -9.66 8.16 -2.56
N LEU A 188 -9.42 7.43 -1.47
CA LEU A 188 -8.13 6.80 -1.22
C LEU A 188 -7.81 5.72 -2.27
N LEU A 189 -8.80 4.90 -2.63
CA LEU A 189 -8.69 3.86 -3.65
C LEU A 189 -8.35 4.45 -5.03
N LEU A 190 -9.10 5.47 -5.46
CA LEU A 190 -9.03 6.02 -6.81
C LEU A 190 -7.83 6.94 -7.06
N THR A 191 -7.18 7.41 -5.99
CA THR A 191 -6.02 8.33 -6.08
C THR A 191 -4.68 7.64 -5.79
N SER A 192 -4.68 6.34 -5.45
CA SER A 192 -3.46 5.58 -5.18
C SER A 192 -2.87 4.98 -6.46
N GLU A 193 -1.60 5.29 -6.75
CA GLU A 193 -0.84 4.66 -7.84
C GLU A 193 -0.58 3.17 -7.55
N ARG A 194 -0.42 2.80 -6.27
CA ARG A 194 -0.27 1.40 -5.85
C ARG A 194 -1.51 0.57 -6.19
N VAL A 195 -2.70 1.10 -5.90
CA VAL A 195 -3.97 0.45 -6.27
C VAL A 195 -4.09 0.33 -7.78
N TYR A 196 -3.79 1.41 -8.51
CA TYR A 196 -3.80 1.38 -9.97
C TYR A 196 -2.91 0.25 -10.52
N ALA A 197 -1.67 0.15 -10.04
CA ALA A 197 -0.73 -0.88 -10.46
C ALA A 197 -1.26 -2.30 -10.14
N ASP A 198 -1.85 -2.51 -8.96
CA ASP A 198 -2.46 -3.80 -8.59
C ASP A 198 -3.66 -4.17 -9.47
N MET A 199 -4.51 -3.21 -9.83
CA MET A 199 -5.63 -3.46 -10.74
C MET A 199 -5.14 -3.85 -12.14
N VAL A 200 -4.11 -3.16 -12.65
CA VAL A 200 -3.49 -3.49 -13.95
C VAL A 200 -2.92 -4.91 -13.94
N ASP A 201 -2.21 -5.26 -12.87
CA ASP A 201 -1.65 -6.60 -12.70
C ASP A 201 -2.73 -7.66 -12.62
N TRP A 202 -3.77 -7.43 -11.83
CA TRP A 202 -4.88 -8.35 -11.72
C TRP A 202 -5.53 -8.61 -13.07
N LEU A 203 -5.84 -7.56 -13.85
CA LEU A 203 -6.43 -7.74 -15.18
C LEU A 203 -5.51 -8.50 -16.15
N ARG A 204 -4.20 -8.46 -15.93
CA ARG A 204 -3.19 -9.11 -16.78
C ARG A 204 -2.95 -10.57 -16.39
N PHE A 205 -2.95 -10.89 -15.10
CA PHE A 205 -2.50 -12.18 -14.56
C PHE A 205 -3.62 -13.03 -13.94
N GLY A 206 -4.78 -12.43 -13.62
CA GLY A 206 -6.01 -13.15 -13.31
C GLY A 206 -6.22 -13.61 -11.85
N GLU A 207 -5.33 -13.27 -10.93
CA GLU A 207 -5.45 -13.57 -9.49
C GLU A 207 -6.56 -12.71 -8.84
N PRO A 208 -7.65 -13.27 -8.30
CA PRO A 208 -8.72 -12.49 -7.67
C PRO A 208 -8.18 -11.45 -6.67
N GLU A 209 -8.74 -10.25 -6.68
CA GLU A 209 -8.37 -9.18 -5.75
C GLU A 209 -9.58 -8.74 -4.93
N GLN A 210 -9.31 -8.22 -3.73
CA GLN A 210 -10.35 -7.76 -2.83
C GLN A 210 -9.89 -6.61 -1.95
N LEU A 211 -10.86 -5.79 -1.54
CA LEU A 211 -10.64 -4.77 -0.54
C LEU A 211 -10.70 -5.42 0.84
N ALA A 212 -9.72 -5.15 1.69
CA ALA A 212 -9.73 -5.54 3.09
C ALA A 212 -9.92 -4.29 3.96
N PHE A 213 -11.02 -4.27 4.72
CA PHE A 213 -11.35 -3.25 5.70
C PHE A 213 -10.98 -3.75 7.09
N ARG A 214 -9.95 -3.16 7.67
CA ARG A 214 -9.42 -3.54 8.99
C ARG A 214 -9.91 -2.58 10.05
N ALA A 215 -10.20 -3.07 11.25
CA ALA A 215 -10.51 -2.24 12.41
C ALA A 215 -9.36 -1.24 12.65
N PHE A 216 -9.68 0.05 12.77
CA PHE A 216 -8.69 1.09 13.01
C PHE A 216 -8.34 1.19 14.49
N ASP A 217 -7.06 1.10 14.85
CA ASP A 217 -6.58 1.34 16.21
C ASP A 217 -6.09 2.80 16.33
N PRO A 218 -6.73 3.64 17.17
CA PRO A 218 -6.35 5.05 17.33
C PRO A 218 -4.96 5.25 17.96
N GLU A 219 -4.37 4.21 18.57
CA GLU A 219 -2.99 4.27 19.07
C GLU A 219 -1.95 3.93 18.01
N MET A 220 -2.37 3.36 16.88
CA MET A 220 -1.46 2.93 15.83
C MET A 220 -0.67 4.13 15.33
N CYS A 221 0.66 4.02 15.37
CA CYS A 221 1.57 5.01 14.81
C CYS A 221 2.84 4.34 14.31
N GLN A 222 3.44 4.90 13.26
CA GLN A 222 4.63 4.34 12.61
C GLN A 222 5.83 4.24 13.56
N GLU A 223 5.89 5.13 14.55
CA GLU A 223 6.89 5.13 15.61
C GLU A 223 6.92 3.80 16.40
N LEU A 224 5.78 3.12 16.51
CA LEU A 224 5.62 1.89 17.29
C LEU A 224 5.37 0.66 16.40
N GLU A 225 5.65 0.80 15.10
CA GLU A 225 5.67 -0.30 14.13
C GLU A 225 7.09 -0.82 13.98
N PHE A 226 7.24 -2.14 14.08
CA PHE A 226 8.52 -2.83 14.10
C PHE A 226 8.50 -3.98 13.10
N ARG A 227 9.61 -4.12 12.38
CA ARG A 227 9.82 -5.19 11.44
C ARG A 227 10.70 -6.27 12.05
N VAL A 228 10.26 -7.51 11.94
CA VAL A 228 10.95 -8.69 12.45
C VAL A 228 11.33 -9.58 11.27
N PHE A 229 12.59 -10.01 11.27
CA PHE A 229 13.15 -10.89 10.25
C PHE A 229 13.26 -12.29 10.82
N VAL A 230 12.57 -13.24 10.20
CA VAL A 230 12.58 -14.65 10.58
C VAL A 230 13.34 -15.42 9.50
N SER A 231 14.32 -16.23 9.91
CA SER A 231 15.05 -17.11 9.01
C SER A 231 15.29 -18.45 9.69
N LYS A 232 14.99 -19.55 9.00
CA LYS A 232 15.15 -20.92 9.51
C LYS A 232 14.49 -21.12 10.87
N ASN A 233 13.24 -20.70 11.00
CA ASN A 233 12.43 -20.79 12.22
C ASN A 233 12.99 -19.99 13.42
N GLN A 234 13.80 -18.97 13.17
CA GLN A 234 14.39 -18.12 14.22
C GLN A 234 14.27 -16.65 13.89
N VAL A 235 13.92 -15.83 14.89
CA VAL A 235 14.05 -14.38 14.79
C VAL A 235 15.52 -14.02 14.72
N THR A 236 15.93 -13.40 13.62
CA THR A 236 17.32 -13.00 13.36
C THR A 236 17.55 -11.52 13.60
N ALA A 237 16.53 -10.67 13.38
CA ALA A 237 16.61 -9.24 13.64
C ALA A 237 15.24 -8.63 13.94
N ILE A 238 15.25 -7.53 14.70
CA ILE A 238 14.10 -6.65 14.92
C ILE A 238 14.59 -5.22 14.70
N CYS A 239 13.91 -4.46 13.85
CA CYS A 239 14.16 -3.04 13.66
C CYS A 239 12.86 -2.24 13.74
N GLN A 240 13.00 -0.93 13.93
CA GLN A 240 11.87 -0.02 13.80
C GLN A 240 11.56 0.17 12.30
N TYR A 241 10.29 0.19 11.93
CA TYR A 241 9.83 0.16 10.53
C TYR A 241 10.23 1.42 9.74
N ASP A 242 10.03 2.61 10.32
CA ASP A 242 10.36 3.90 9.71
C ASP A 242 11.82 4.32 9.95
N HIS A 243 12.71 3.78 9.12
CA HIS A 243 14.14 4.04 9.17
C HIS A 243 14.56 5.50 8.87
N TYR A 244 13.64 6.38 8.44
CA TYR A 244 13.95 7.79 8.17
C TYR A 244 13.90 8.66 9.43
N THR A 245 13.22 8.21 10.48
CA THR A 245 12.94 9.02 11.67
C THR A 245 13.61 8.45 12.91
N TYR A 246 14.33 9.30 13.64
CA TYR A 246 14.83 8.95 14.96
C TYR A 246 13.75 9.23 16.02
N TYR A 247 13.38 8.20 16.77
CA TYR A 247 12.34 8.28 17.81
C TYR A 247 12.94 8.17 19.22
N PRO A 248 13.22 9.29 19.91
CA PRO A 248 14.00 9.27 21.15
C PRO A 248 13.38 8.45 22.27
N ARG A 249 12.04 8.41 22.35
CA ARG A 249 11.32 7.68 23.41
C ARG A 249 11.51 6.16 23.34
N LEU A 250 11.78 5.62 22.14
CA LEU A 250 11.96 4.17 21.97
C LEU A 250 13.20 3.64 22.68
N ASN A 251 14.22 4.48 22.93
CA ASN A 251 15.43 4.07 23.64
C ASN A 251 15.11 3.51 25.04
N ASN A 252 14.11 4.08 25.71
CA ASN A 252 13.71 3.68 27.05
C ASN A 252 12.77 2.46 27.05
N MET A 253 12.20 2.13 25.89
CA MET A 253 11.20 1.07 25.74
C MET A 253 11.75 -0.18 25.05
N LYS A 254 13.00 -0.14 24.57
CA LYS A 254 13.61 -1.18 23.74
C LYS A 254 13.45 -2.59 24.31
N GLY A 255 13.77 -2.78 25.59
CA GLY A 255 13.68 -4.10 26.25
C GLY A 255 12.25 -4.63 26.28
N GLN A 256 11.30 -3.79 26.70
CA GLN A 256 9.88 -4.14 26.77
C GLN A 256 9.30 -4.45 25.39
N VAL A 257 9.55 -3.58 24.40
CA VAL A 257 9.10 -3.78 23.01
C VAL A 257 9.63 -5.10 22.46
N GLN A 258 10.93 -5.35 22.63
CA GLN A 258 11.56 -6.59 22.16
C GLN A 258 10.91 -7.82 22.80
N GLU A 259 10.71 -7.81 24.12
CA GLU A 259 10.07 -8.91 24.84
C GLU A 259 8.65 -9.18 24.30
N ARG A 260 7.83 -8.14 24.15
CA ARG A 260 6.44 -8.26 23.69
C ARG A 260 6.34 -8.71 22.25
N ILE A 261 7.23 -8.25 21.37
CA ILE A 261 7.32 -8.73 19.99
C ILE A 261 7.70 -10.21 19.94
N LEU A 262 8.70 -10.64 20.72
CA LEU A 262 9.13 -12.05 20.74
C LEU A 262 8.02 -12.96 21.28
N GLN A 263 7.29 -12.52 22.31
CA GLN A 263 6.12 -13.24 22.82
C GLN A 263 5.02 -13.36 21.75
N ALA A 264 4.69 -12.27 21.04
CA ALA A 264 3.71 -12.30 19.97
C ALA A 264 4.17 -13.19 18.80
N TRP A 265 5.45 -13.13 18.43
CA TRP A 265 6.04 -13.99 17.40
C TRP A 265 5.89 -15.48 17.74
N GLN A 266 6.18 -15.88 18.98
CA GLN A 266 6.01 -17.27 19.44
C GLN A 266 4.57 -17.77 19.29
N CYS A 267 3.57 -16.90 19.43
CA CYS A 267 2.18 -17.28 19.24
C CYS A 267 1.76 -17.40 17.77
N VAL A 268 2.44 -16.74 16.84
CA VAL A 268 2.05 -16.71 15.42
C VAL A 268 2.92 -17.58 14.53
N HIS A 269 4.16 -17.88 14.92
CA HIS A 269 5.14 -18.51 14.03
C HIS A 269 4.65 -19.83 13.42
N ASP A 270 4.17 -20.74 14.26
CA ASP A 270 3.64 -22.04 13.81
C ASP A 270 2.41 -21.91 12.89
N LEU A 271 1.68 -20.79 13.00
CA LEU A 271 0.49 -20.49 12.20
C LEU A 271 0.84 -19.87 10.84
N VAL A 272 2.04 -19.31 10.67
CA VAL A 272 2.51 -18.77 9.37
C VAL A 272 2.81 -19.90 8.39
N GLY A 273 3.37 -21.01 8.86
CA GLY A 273 3.69 -22.18 8.02
C GLY A 273 4.96 -22.02 7.15
N GLU A 274 5.72 -20.94 7.32
CA GLU A 274 6.95 -20.65 6.57
C GLU A 274 8.16 -20.53 7.49
N GLU A 275 9.31 -21.08 7.08
CA GLU A 275 10.53 -21.05 7.91
C GLU A 275 11.24 -19.69 7.88
N SER A 276 11.05 -18.93 6.79
CA SER A 276 11.71 -17.63 6.60
C SER A 276 10.73 -16.62 6.00
N TYR A 277 10.52 -15.52 6.71
CA TYR A 277 9.59 -14.46 6.33
C TYR A 277 9.93 -13.17 7.07
N VAL A 278 9.26 -12.09 6.68
CA VAL A 278 9.28 -10.82 7.37
C VAL A 278 7.89 -10.60 7.98
N VAL A 279 7.85 -10.11 9.21
CA VAL A 279 6.60 -9.81 9.91
C VAL A 279 6.67 -8.44 10.57
N ASP A 280 5.65 -7.64 10.35
CA ASP A 280 5.51 -6.33 10.97
C ASP A 280 4.55 -6.43 12.16
N PHE A 281 4.98 -5.88 13.31
CA PHE A 281 4.19 -5.79 14.53
C PHE A 281 4.02 -4.34 14.94
N PHE A 282 2.82 -3.99 15.41
CA PHE A 282 2.58 -2.77 16.16
C PHE A 282 2.63 -3.08 17.65
N TYR A 283 3.36 -2.27 18.42
CA TYR A 283 3.35 -2.34 19.87
C TYR A 283 2.45 -1.25 20.47
N SER A 284 1.39 -1.64 21.17
CA SER A 284 0.54 -0.73 21.95
C SER A 284 1.09 -0.58 23.38
N PRO A 285 1.54 0.61 23.80
CA PRO A 285 2.06 0.82 25.14
C PRO A 285 0.97 0.76 26.22
N THR A 286 -0.28 1.10 25.88
CA THR A 286 -1.39 1.10 26.84
C THR A 286 -1.88 -0.31 27.14
N LYS A 287 -1.89 -1.18 26.11
CA LYS A 287 -2.27 -2.59 26.20
C LYS A 287 -1.09 -3.49 26.57
N ASP A 288 0.13 -2.95 26.53
CA ASP A 288 1.39 -3.68 26.70
C ASP A 288 1.43 -4.96 25.83
N LYS A 289 1.05 -4.80 24.56
CA LYS A 289 0.82 -5.91 23.62
C LYS A 289 1.36 -5.57 22.23
N ALA A 290 1.99 -6.57 21.59
CA ALA A 290 2.31 -6.54 20.17
C ALA A 290 1.20 -7.21 19.34
N THR A 291 0.79 -6.57 18.25
CA THR A 291 -0.26 -7.00 17.34
C THR A 291 0.32 -7.15 15.93
N LEU A 292 0.03 -8.26 15.26
CA LEU A 292 0.47 -8.54 13.89
C LEU A 292 -0.16 -7.54 12.91
N ILE A 293 0.67 -6.92 12.07
CA ILE A 293 0.24 -5.94 11.06
C ILE A 293 0.26 -6.54 9.66
N GLU A 294 1.37 -7.17 9.30
CA GLU A 294 1.66 -7.60 7.93
C GLU A 294 2.64 -8.77 7.94
N LEU A 295 2.50 -9.66 6.96
CA LEU A 295 3.50 -10.65 6.60
C LEU A 295 4.04 -10.34 5.21
N SER A 296 5.31 -10.64 4.99
CA SER A 296 5.97 -10.46 3.71
C SER A 296 6.99 -11.59 3.47
N PRO A 297 7.26 -11.92 2.21
CA PRO A 297 8.26 -12.94 1.88
C PRO A 297 9.66 -12.52 2.33
N PHE A 298 10.54 -13.49 2.62
CA PHE A 298 11.95 -13.22 2.93
C PHE A 298 12.78 -12.97 1.67
N LEU A 299 12.56 -11.83 1.02
CA LEU A 299 13.22 -11.43 -0.23
C LEU A 299 13.88 -10.05 -0.09
N GLU A 300 14.84 -9.74 -0.96
CA GLU A 300 15.52 -8.42 -0.99
C GLU A 300 14.54 -7.24 -1.19
N VAL A 301 13.36 -7.51 -1.75
CA VAL A 301 12.29 -6.53 -1.98
C VAL A 301 11.44 -6.27 -0.73
N ALA A 302 11.58 -7.04 0.35
CA ALA A 302 10.82 -6.90 1.59
C ALA A 302 11.32 -5.69 2.40
N GLY A 303 11.04 -4.49 1.92
CA GLY A 303 11.62 -3.24 2.42
C GLY A 303 11.30 -1.98 1.61
N GLN A 304 10.68 -2.12 0.45
CA GLN A 304 10.36 -1.00 -0.46
C GLN A 304 8.88 -0.58 -0.36
#